data_AF-A0A1I5EMP7-F1
#
_entry.id   AF-A0A1I5EMP7-F1
#
_cell.length_a   1.000
_cell.length_b   1.000
_cell.length_c   1.000
_cell.angle_alpha   90.00
_cell.angle_beta   90.00
_cell.angle_gamma   90.00
#
_symmetry.space_group_name_H-M   'P 1'
#
loop_
_entity.id
_entity.type
_entity.pdbx_description
1 polymer ?
#
loop_
_entity_poly.entity_id
_entity_poly.type
_entity_poly.pdbx_seq_one_letter_code
_entity_poly.pdbx_strand_id
1 'polypeptide(L)'
;MVSGFDSPQITLPELNSFTVEPLDYAFLRGVTEHRISLISSNDEIVSPQSSRELACSLQAEVINVDNGGHFLDRDGFTHLLPVYDILDHDINLLNHV
;
A
#
# COMPACT_ATOMS: atom_id res chain seq x y z
N MET A 1 -1.91 -0.42 -3.31
CA MET A 1 -0.87 0.44 -2.74
C MET A 1 0.33 -0.43 -2.36
N VAL A 2 1.53 0.12 -2.40
CA VAL A 2 2.77 -0.55 -1.98
C VAL A 2 3.47 0.40 -1.02
N SER A 3 3.72 -0.04 0.23
CA SER A 3 4.25 0.82 1.31
C SER A 3 3.49 2.15 1.45
N GLY A 4 2.15 2.11 1.33
CA GLY A 4 1.31 3.31 1.39
C GLY A 4 1.26 3.90 2.80
N PHE A 5 1.06 5.21 2.91
CA PHE A 5 0.86 5.92 4.17
C PHE A 5 0.01 7.18 3.96
N ASP A 6 -0.67 7.62 5.01
CA ASP A 6 -1.46 8.86 5.06
C ASP A 6 -1.18 9.68 6.34
N SER A 7 -0.14 9.30 7.08
CA SER A 7 0.32 9.97 8.28
C SER A 7 1.81 10.34 8.18
N PRO A 8 2.29 11.34 8.94
CA PRO A 8 3.70 11.72 8.96
C PRO A 8 4.64 10.53 9.22
N GLN A 9 5.72 10.44 8.45
CA GLN A 9 6.76 9.43 8.67
C GLN A 9 7.98 10.10 9.32
N ILE A 10 8.44 9.54 10.45
CA ILE A 10 9.62 10.07 11.18
C ILE A 10 10.86 10.16 10.29
N THR A 11 10.96 9.23 9.36
CA THR A 11 12.04 9.04 8.38
C THR A 11 11.93 9.95 7.16
N LEU A 12 10.76 10.57 6.92
CA LEU A 12 10.49 11.44 5.75
C LEU A 12 9.77 12.74 6.16
N PRO A 13 10.32 13.55 7.09
CA PRO A 13 9.67 14.77 7.56
C PRO A 13 9.40 15.79 6.46
N GLU A 14 10.17 15.77 5.37
CA GLU A 14 9.97 16.61 4.19
C GLU A 14 8.63 16.35 3.48
N LEU A 15 8.04 15.17 3.68
CA LEU A 15 6.76 14.79 3.08
C LEU A 15 5.56 15.11 3.97
N ASN A 16 5.76 15.67 5.16
CA ASN A 16 4.67 15.94 6.11
C ASN A 16 3.53 16.77 5.49
N SER A 17 3.84 17.67 4.55
CA SER A 17 2.84 18.49 3.86
C SER A 17 1.83 17.69 3.03
N PHE A 18 2.16 16.46 2.62
CA PHE A 18 1.27 15.58 1.86
C PHE A 18 0.24 14.84 2.73
N THR A 19 0.43 14.84 4.06
CA THR A 19 -0.41 14.11 5.01
C THR A 19 -1.11 15.03 6.01
N VAL A 20 -1.14 16.35 5.74
CA VAL A 20 -1.77 17.33 6.63
C VAL A 20 -3.29 17.21 6.59
N GLU A 21 -3.83 17.09 5.37
CA GLU A 21 -5.27 17.02 5.17
C GLU A 21 -5.73 15.56 5.29
N PRO A 22 -6.74 15.29 6.13
CA PRO A 22 -7.26 13.94 6.27
C PRO A 22 -7.98 13.50 5.00
N LEU A 23 -7.85 12.21 4.66
CA LEU A 23 -8.54 11.61 3.54
C LEU A 23 -10.02 11.34 3.86
N ASP A 24 -10.90 11.55 2.87
CA ASP A 24 -12.28 11.07 2.95
C ASP A 24 -12.33 9.58 2.59
N TYR A 25 -12.10 8.71 3.58
CA TYR A 25 -12.12 7.27 3.35
C TYR A 25 -13.50 6.74 2.94
N ALA A 26 -14.60 7.41 3.29
CA ALA A 26 -15.92 6.97 2.87
C ALA A 26 -16.09 7.16 1.36
N PHE A 27 -15.69 8.33 0.86
CA PHE A 27 -15.63 8.60 -0.57
C PHE A 27 -14.67 7.64 -1.28
N LEU A 28 -13.43 7.50 -0.79
CA LEU A 28 -12.42 6.65 -1.41
C LEU A 28 -12.88 5.19 -1.52
N ARG A 29 -13.49 4.64 -0.47
CA ARG A 29 -14.08 3.29 -0.51
C ARG A 29 -15.25 3.18 -1.49
N GLY A 30 -16.02 4.26 -1.68
CA GLY A 30 -17.14 4.29 -2.62
C GLY A 30 -16.72 4.35 -4.09
N VAL A 31 -15.55 4.91 -4.40
CA VAL A 31 -15.06 5.08 -5.77
C VAL A 31 -13.98 4.08 -6.18
N THR A 32 -13.54 3.22 -5.26
CA THR A 32 -12.56 2.17 -5.54
C THR A 32 -13.12 0.82 -5.10
N GLU A 33 -13.40 -0.06 -6.04
CA GLU A 33 -13.99 -1.37 -5.75
C GLU A 33 -12.97 -2.33 -5.11
N HIS A 34 -11.80 -2.45 -5.74
CA HIS A 34 -10.70 -3.29 -5.29
C HIS A 34 -9.60 -2.44 -4.64
N ARG A 35 -9.20 -2.80 -3.42
CA ARG A 35 -8.16 -2.10 -2.66
C ARG A 35 -7.26 -3.11 -1.99
N ILE A 36 -5.98 -3.06 -2.32
CA ILE A 36 -4.97 -3.99 -1.84
C ILE A 36 -3.76 -3.21 -1.36
N SER A 37 -3.16 -3.60 -0.24
CA SER A 37 -2.00 -2.97 0.39
C SER A 37 -0.89 -3.99 0.56
N LEU A 38 0.21 -3.80 -0.15
CA LEU A 38 1.43 -4.59 0.02
C LEU A 38 2.29 -3.93 1.09
N ILE A 39 2.59 -4.67 2.16
CA ILE A 39 3.32 -4.17 3.32
C ILE A 39 4.52 -5.06 3.60
N SER A 40 5.69 -4.45 3.69
CA SER A 40 6.90 -5.13 4.14
C SER A 40 7.04 -5.00 5.66
N SER A 41 7.34 -6.11 6.35
CA SER A 41 7.46 -6.12 7.81
C SER A 41 8.73 -5.42 8.32
N ASN A 42 9.74 -5.25 7.47
CA ASN A 42 11.01 -4.59 7.76
C ASN A 42 11.22 -3.30 6.92
N ASP A 43 10.14 -2.64 6.49
CA ASP A 43 10.24 -1.33 5.83
C ASP A 43 10.78 -0.29 6.82
N GLU A 44 11.99 0.22 6.54
CA GLU A 44 12.66 1.24 7.35
C GLU A 44 12.42 2.66 6.84
N ILE A 45 11.76 2.83 5.67
CA ILE A 45 11.46 4.15 5.09
C ILE A 45 10.03 4.56 5.44
N VAL A 46 9.05 3.67 5.30
CA VAL A 46 7.67 3.90 5.75
C VAL A 46 7.36 2.93 6.86
N SER A 47 6.84 3.42 7.98
CA SER A 47 6.49 2.57 9.11
C SER A 47 5.47 1.50 8.68
N PRO A 48 5.76 0.19 8.86
CA PRO A 48 4.81 -0.87 8.52
C PRO A 48 3.47 -0.70 9.26
N GLN A 49 3.51 -0.07 10.44
CA GLN A 49 2.32 0.25 11.21
C GLN A 49 1.46 1.32 10.54
N SER A 50 2.08 2.38 10.01
CA SER A 50 1.37 3.41 9.25
C SER A 50 0.69 2.83 8.01
N SER A 51 1.37 1.92 7.29
CA SER A 51 0.76 1.22 6.15
C SER A 51 -0.42 0.34 6.54
N ARG A 52 -0.36 -0.32 7.70
CA ARG A 52 -1.48 -1.11 8.22
C ARG A 52 -2.66 -0.25 8.62
N GLU A 53 -2.41 0.92 9.21
CA GLU A 53 -3.45 1.87 9.60
C GLU A 53 -4.18 2.43 8.37
N LEU A 54 -3.45 2.88 7.35
CA LEU A 54 -4.05 3.31 6.08
C LEU A 54 -4.86 2.17 5.43
N ALA A 55 -4.32 0.95 5.38
CA ALA A 55 -5.03 -0.20 4.83
C ALA A 55 -6.33 -0.50 5.59
N CYS A 56 -6.31 -0.37 6.91
CA CYS A 56 -7.49 -0.53 7.77
C CYS A 56 -8.55 0.56 7.47
N SER A 57 -8.13 1.83 7.42
CA SER A 57 -9.01 2.96 7.10
C SER A 57 -9.66 2.82 5.71
N LEU A 58 -8.88 2.32 4.74
CA LEU A 58 -9.38 2.02 3.41
C LEU A 58 -10.15 0.71 3.34
N GLN A 59 -10.17 -0.16 4.34
CA GLN A 59 -10.69 -1.53 4.21
C GLN A 59 -10.07 -2.24 2.99
N ALA A 60 -8.75 -2.16 2.87
CA ALA A 60 -7.97 -2.83 1.84
C ALA A 60 -7.55 -4.23 2.30
N GLU A 61 -7.47 -5.18 1.38
CA GLU A 61 -6.77 -6.44 1.62
C GLU A 61 -5.30 -6.16 1.91
N VAL A 62 -4.73 -6.86 2.89
CA VAL A 62 -3.31 -6.69 3.27
C VAL A 62 -2.53 -7.92 2.87
N ILE A 63 -1.46 -7.70 2.11
CA ILE A 63 -0.50 -8.73 1.73
C ILE A 63 0.83 -8.36 2.36
N ASN A 64 1.27 -9.20 3.29
CA ASN A 64 2.53 -9.01 3.98
C ASN A 64 3.64 -9.69 3.18
N VAL A 65 4.76 -8.97 3.01
CA VAL A 65 5.98 -9.49 2.41
C VAL A 65 7.06 -9.49 3.48
N ASP A 66 7.56 -10.67 3.80
CA ASP A 66 8.66 -10.79 4.74
C ASP A 66 9.97 -10.33 4.11
N ASN A 67 10.72 -9.51 4.85
CA ASN A 67 12.02 -8.98 4.44
C ASN A 67 12.00 -8.21 3.10
N GLY A 68 10.90 -7.52 2.78
CA GLY A 68 10.74 -6.77 1.54
C GLY A 68 11.45 -5.42 1.47
N GLY A 69 12.03 -4.95 2.59
CA GLY A 69 12.59 -3.60 2.68
C GLY A 69 11.52 -2.56 2.32
N HIS A 70 11.87 -1.60 1.47
CA HIS A 70 10.91 -0.64 0.90
C HIS A 70 10.56 -0.98 -0.56
N PHE A 71 10.71 -2.24 -0.96
CA PHE A 71 10.49 -2.71 -2.33
C PHE A 71 11.36 -1.97 -3.37
N LEU A 72 12.57 -1.57 -2.98
CA LEU A 72 13.51 -0.87 -3.85
C LEU A 72 14.40 -1.86 -4.63
N ASP A 73 15.05 -1.35 -5.68
CA ASP A 73 16.01 -2.11 -6.49
C ASP A 73 17.16 -2.68 -5.63
N ARG A 74 17.66 -1.89 -4.68
CA ARG A 74 18.70 -2.28 -3.72
C ARG A 74 18.25 -3.38 -2.75
N ASP A 75 16.93 -3.55 -2.58
CA ASP A 75 16.33 -4.61 -1.78
C ASP A 75 16.05 -5.87 -2.64
N GLY A 76 16.45 -5.86 -3.91
CA GLY A 76 16.25 -6.96 -4.87
C GLY A 76 14.94 -6.90 -5.64
N PHE A 77 14.11 -5.88 -5.44
CA PHE A 77 12.83 -5.71 -6.10
C PHE A 77 12.99 -4.94 -7.41
N THR A 78 13.23 -5.68 -8.49
CA THR A 78 13.15 -5.15 -9.88
C THR A 78 11.78 -5.41 -10.52
N HIS A 79 11.03 -6.34 -9.95
CA HIS A 79 9.64 -6.67 -10.29
C HIS A 79 8.83 -6.87 -9.01
N LEU A 80 7.57 -6.42 -9.03
CA LEU A 80 6.60 -6.66 -7.97
C LEU A 80 5.62 -7.75 -8.41
N LEU A 81 6.14 -8.97 -8.61
CA LEU A 81 5.34 -10.10 -9.08
C LEU A 81 4.07 -10.36 -8.24
N PRO A 82 4.09 -10.26 -6.89
CA PRO A 82 2.86 -10.36 -6.11
C PRO A 82 1.78 -9.37 -6.59
N VAL A 83 2.15 -8.12 -6.88
CA VAL A 83 1.21 -7.10 -7.38
C VAL A 83 0.69 -7.44 -8.77
N TYR A 84 1.55 -7.95 -9.65
CA TYR A 84 1.15 -8.37 -11.00
C TYR A 84 0.13 -9.51 -10.97
N ASP A 85 0.40 -10.56 -10.20
CA ASP A 85 -0.46 -11.76 -10.13
C ASP A 85 -1.84 -11.41 -9.56
N ILE A 86 -1.88 -10.53 -8.56
CA ILE A 86 -3.12 -10.00 -7.97
C ILE A 86 -3.94 -9.21 -9.00
N LEU A 87 -3.29 -8.26 -9.69
CA LEU A 87 -3.98 -7.42 -10.66
C LEU A 87 -4.47 -8.24 -11.85
N ASP A 88 -3.70 -9.22 -12.31
CA ASP A 88 -4.11 -10.12 -13.38
C ASP A 88 -5.30 -10.99 -12.95
N HIS A 89 -5.30 -11.51 -11.73
CA HIS A 89 -6.45 -12.27 -11.21
C HIS A 89 -7.73 -11.43 -11.13
N ASP A 90 -7.67 -10.23 -10.55
CA ASP A 90 -8.83 -9.33 -10.40
C ASP A 90 -9.36 -8.87 -11.77
N ILE A 91 -8.48 -8.51 -12.71
CA ILE A 91 -8.89 -8.11 -14.07
C ILE A 91 -9.56 -9.28 -14.80
N ASN A 92 -9.03 -10.49 -14.67
CA ASN A 92 -9.62 -11.67 -15.31
C ASN A 92 -10.96 -12.06 -14.69
N LEU A 93 -11.18 -11.84 -13.39
CA LEU A 93 -12.49 -12.01 -12.75
C LEU A 93 -13.54 -11.00 -13.27
N LEU A 94 -13.15 -9.75 -13.49
CA LEU A 94 -14.03 -8.70 -14.02
C LEU A 94 -14.43 -8.93 -15.48
N ASN A 95 -13.57 -9.57 -16.29
CA ASN A 95 -13.83 -9.86 -17.70
C ASN A 95 -14.74 -11.10 -17.94
N HIS A 96 -15.14 -11.80 -16.87
CA HIS A 96 -16.00 -12.99 -16.94
C HIS A 96 -17.40 -12.79 -16.31
N VAL A 97 -17.79 -11.54 -16.03
CA VAL A 97 -19.15 -11.13 -15.60
C VAL A 97 -19.82 -10.34 -16.73
#